data_AF-A0A7W4B769-F1
#
_entry.id   AF-A0A7W4B769-F1
#
_cell.length_a   1.000
_cell.length_b   1.000
_cell.length_c   1.000
_cell.angle_alpha   90.00
_cell.angle_beta   90.00
_cell.angle_gamma   90.00
#
_symmetry.space_group_name_H-M   'P 1'
#
loop_
_entity.id
_entity.type
_entity.pdbx_description
1 polymer ?
#
loop_
_entity_poly.entity_id
_entity_poly.type
_entity_poly.pdbx_seq_one_letter_code
_entity_poly.pdbx_strand_id
1 'polypeptide(L)'
;MSLYKQEFGQNFGLGCDLKDHPYLIDKSWHNDQCPSFYLKVDEQYYVLWVDYADIEQREEETPRYVIVEAINEGNNEEPEIYAGDGAITFECENYAGLKLFLDSLLSKNQSH
;
A
#
# COMPACT_ATOMS: atom_id res chain seq x y z
N MET A 1 12.87 -15.64 7.28
CA MET A 1 11.94 -15.62 6.13
C MET A 1 11.02 -14.43 6.30
N SER A 2 10.77 -13.65 5.26
CA SER A 2 9.85 -12.51 5.32
C SER A 2 8.41 -12.99 5.46
N LEU A 3 7.62 -12.37 6.33
CA LEU A 3 6.20 -12.69 6.58
C LEU A 3 5.43 -12.89 5.26
N TYR A 4 5.59 -11.96 4.31
CA TYR A 4 4.93 -12.01 3.01
C TYR A 4 5.27 -13.23 2.14
N LYS A 5 6.44 -13.85 2.31
CA LYS A 5 6.77 -15.07 1.57
C LYS A 5 6.10 -16.33 2.13
N GLN A 6 5.70 -16.27 3.39
CA GLN A 6 4.91 -17.34 4.02
C GLN A 6 3.45 -17.22 3.63
N GLU A 7 2.92 -15.99 3.61
CA GLU A 7 1.51 -15.71 3.31
C GLU A 7 1.19 -15.74 1.81
N PHE A 8 2.01 -15.09 0.98
CA PHE A 8 1.76 -14.91 -0.46
C PHE A 8 2.65 -15.80 -1.35
N GLY A 9 3.37 -16.74 -0.74
CA GLY A 9 4.23 -17.70 -1.43
C GLY A 9 5.69 -17.27 -1.59
N GLN A 10 6.58 -18.25 -1.78
CA GLN A 10 8.05 -18.05 -1.74
C GLN A 10 8.58 -17.11 -2.84
N ASN A 11 7.84 -17.02 -3.95
CA ASN A 11 8.17 -16.18 -5.10
C ASN A 11 7.65 -14.74 -4.95
N PHE A 12 6.80 -14.48 -3.96
CA PHE A 12 6.30 -13.13 -3.72
C PHE A 12 7.43 -12.20 -3.25
N GLY A 13 7.40 -10.98 -3.79
CA GLY A 13 8.28 -9.91 -3.38
C GLY A 13 7.55 -8.57 -3.45
N LEU A 14 7.64 -7.79 -2.38
CA LEU A 14 7.11 -6.42 -2.34
C LEU A 14 7.78 -5.49 -3.36
N GLY A 15 9.00 -5.83 -3.80
CA GLY A 15 9.81 -4.99 -4.69
C GLY A 15 10.46 -3.78 -4.00
N CYS A 16 10.22 -3.61 -2.70
CA CYS A 16 10.85 -2.64 -1.81
C CYS A 16 11.16 -3.27 -0.44
N ASP A 17 11.97 -2.59 0.37
CA ASP A 17 12.15 -2.93 1.77
C ASP A 17 11.26 -2.01 2.62
N LEU A 18 10.37 -2.58 3.44
CA LEU A 18 9.50 -1.80 4.33
C LEU A 18 10.28 -0.96 5.34
N LYS A 19 11.55 -1.32 5.62
CA LYS A 19 12.43 -0.50 6.47
C LYS A 19 12.70 0.88 5.88
N ASP A 20 12.64 1.03 4.56
CA ASP A 20 12.78 2.33 3.89
C ASP A 20 11.49 3.17 4.02
N HIS A 21 10.39 2.56 4.45
CA HIS A 21 9.06 3.16 4.55
C HIS A 21 8.41 2.91 5.92
N PRO A 22 8.98 3.44 7.02
CA PRO A 22 8.45 3.20 8.37
C PRO A 22 7.05 3.79 8.61
N TYR A 23 6.55 4.61 7.69
CA TYR A 23 5.20 5.18 7.69
C TYR A 23 4.14 4.27 7.05
N LEU A 24 4.55 3.21 6.34
CA LEU A 24 3.63 2.20 5.81
C LEU A 24 3.32 1.20 6.92
N ILE A 25 2.07 1.18 7.33
CA ILE A 25 1.59 0.29 8.39
C ILE A 25 0.90 -0.89 7.71
N ASP A 26 1.39 -2.09 8.01
CA ASP A 26 0.81 -3.31 7.46
C ASP A 26 -0.63 -3.49 7.95
N LYS A 27 -1.55 -3.70 7.00
CA LYS A 27 -2.94 -4.09 7.23
C LYS A 27 -3.34 -5.29 6.38
N SER A 28 -2.35 -6.07 5.93
CA SER A 28 -2.57 -7.24 5.10
C SER A 28 -3.36 -8.28 5.89
N TRP A 29 -4.53 -8.71 5.42
CA TRP A 29 -5.32 -9.75 6.09
C TRP A 29 -5.08 -11.10 5.44
N HIS A 30 -5.17 -12.20 6.20
CA HIS A 30 -4.88 -13.57 5.71
C HIS A 30 -5.74 -14.03 4.51
N ASN A 31 -6.79 -13.28 4.14
CA ASN A 31 -7.67 -13.62 3.03
C ASN A 31 -7.50 -12.72 1.80
N ASP A 32 -6.70 -11.66 1.86
CA ASP A 32 -6.42 -10.83 0.69
C ASP A 32 -5.49 -11.58 -0.27
N GLN A 33 -5.72 -11.48 -1.60
CA GLN A 33 -4.79 -12.10 -2.56
C GLN A 33 -3.46 -11.33 -2.64
N CYS A 34 -3.46 -10.04 -2.27
CA CYS A 34 -2.27 -9.20 -2.24
C CYS A 34 -2.11 -8.45 -0.91
N PRO A 35 -0.88 -8.18 -0.45
CA PRO A 35 -0.66 -7.40 0.75
C PRO A 35 -1.09 -5.94 0.57
N SER A 36 -1.57 -5.37 1.66
CA SER A 36 -2.00 -3.98 1.73
C SER A 36 -1.41 -3.26 2.93
N PHE A 37 -1.09 -1.99 2.71
CA PHE A 37 -0.49 -1.10 3.70
C PHE A 37 -1.29 0.17 3.75
N TYR A 38 -1.50 0.72 4.94
CA TYR A 38 -2.06 2.06 5.04
C TYR A 38 -1.01 3.05 5.49
N LEU A 39 -1.23 4.31 5.12
CA LEU A 39 -0.49 5.45 5.62
C LEU A 39 -1.44 6.61 5.86
N LYS A 40 -1.10 7.43 6.84
CA LYS A 40 -1.79 8.68 7.13
C LYS A 40 -0.90 9.84 6.70
N VAL A 41 -1.50 10.75 5.95
CA VAL A 41 -0.83 11.97 5.51
C VAL A 41 -1.76 13.13 5.86
N ASP A 42 -1.35 13.93 6.84
CA ASP A 42 -2.21 14.94 7.49
C ASP A 42 -3.50 14.32 8.04
N GLU A 43 -4.70 14.77 7.65
CA GLU A 43 -5.99 14.18 8.05
C GLU A 43 -6.48 13.07 7.10
N GLN A 44 -5.80 12.82 5.97
CA GLN A 44 -6.23 11.85 4.95
C GLN A 44 -5.51 10.51 5.10
N TYR A 45 -6.26 9.42 4.98
CA TYR A 45 -5.70 8.07 4.91
C TYR A 45 -5.61 7.58 3.47
N TYR A 46 -4.60 6.76 3.22
CA TYR A 46 -4.35 6.11 1.95
C TYR A 46 -4.07 4.64 2.18
N VAL A 47 -4.44 3.80 1.22
CA VAL A 47 -4.09 2.38 1.20
C VAL A 47 -3.29 2.09 -0.07
N LEU A 48 -2.11 1.51 0.14
CA LEU A 48 -1.25 0.94 -0.90
C LEU A 48 -1.54 -0.56 -1.00
N TRP A 49 -1.93 -0.98 -2.19
CA TRP A 49 -2.03 -2.37 -2.61
C TRP A 49 -0.78 -2.75 -3.41
N VAL A 50 -0.20 -3.90 -3.10
CA VAL A 50 1.02 -4.39 -3.76
C VAL A 50 0.74 -5.76 -4.37
N ASP A 51 0.42 -5.77 -5.66
CA ASP A 51 0.14 -6.99 -6.40
C ASP A 51 1.43 -7.73 -6.82
N TYR A 52 1.26 -8.92 -7.39
CA TYR A 52 2.34 -9.73 -7.92
C TYR A 52 3.05 -9.03 -9.08
N ALA A 53 4.37 -9.19 -9.13
CA ALA A 53 5.16 -8.72 -10.26
C ALA A 53 4.76 -9.45 -11.56
N ASP A 54 4.34 -10.70 -11.43
CA ASP A 54 3.86 -11.53 -12.51
C ASP A 54 2.38 -11.26 -12.76
N ILE A 55 2.04 -10.86 -13.99
CA ILE A 55 0.68 -10.44 -14.36
C ILE A 55 -0.32 -11.60 -14.26
N GLU A 56 0.11 -12.84 -14.52
CA GLU A 56 -0.79 -14.01 -14.49
C GLU A 56 -1.19 -14.42 -13.06
N GLN A 57 -0.48 -13.89 -12.05
CA GLN A 57 -0.78 -14.11 -10.64
C GLN A 57 -1.53 -12.93 -9.99
N ARG A 58 -1.79 -11.84 -10.74
CA ARG A 58 -2.49 -10.67 -10.20
C ARG A 58 -3.96 -10.97 -9.93
N GLU A 59 -4.48 -10.36 -8.89
CA GLU A 59 -5.91 -10.47 -8.56
C GLU A 59 -6.75 -9.67 -9.57
N GLU A 60 -6.26 -8.50 -9.96
CA GLU A 60 -6.92 -7.60 -10.90
C GLU A 60 -6.01 -7.25 -12.09
N GLU A 61 -6.61 -6.80 -13.19
CA GLU A 61 -5.89 -6.22 -14.34
C GLU A 61 -5.38 -4.79 -14.04
N THR A 62 -4.96 -4.54 -12.80
CA THR A 62 -4.42 -3.26 -12.32
C THR A 62 -2.89 -3.27 -12.32
N PRO A 63 -2.25 -2.09 -12.26
CA PRO A 63 -0.82 -2.02 -12.09
C PRO A 63 -0.36 -2.61 -10.75
N ARG A 64 0.91 -3.03 -10.69
CA ARG A 64 1.46 -3.69 -9.48
C ARG A 64 1.28 -2.91 -8.18
N TYR A 65 1.42 -1.59 -8.23
CA TYR A 65 1.28 -0.72 -7.06
C TYR A 65 0.10 0.20 -7.28
N VAL A 66 -0.90 0.13 -6.42
CA VAL A 66 -2.10 0.99 -6.49
C VAL A 66 -2.28 1.68 -5.15
N ILE A 67 -2.45 3.00 -5.17
CA ILE A 67 -2.78 3.80 -3.99
C ILE A 67 -4.18 4.38 -4.16
N VAL A 68 -5.04 4.09 -3.19
CA VAL A 68 -6.39 4.61 -3.12
C VAL A 68 -6.57 5.45 -1.86
N GLU A 69 -7.48 6.42 -1.92
CA GLU A 69 -7.94 7.10 -0.72
C GLU A 69 -8.70 6.12 0.17
N ALA A 70 -8.55 6.29 1.48
CA ALA A 70 -9.23 5.47 2.46
C ALA A 70 -9.80 6.34 3.57
N ILE A 71 -10.82 5.80 4.23
CA ILE A 71 -11.44 6.42 5.40
C ILE A 71 -11.07 5.60 6.63
N ASN A 72 -10.87 6.29 7.76
CA ASN A 72 -10.80 5.62 9.05
C ASN A 72 -12.22 5.56 9.63
N GLU A 73 -12.83 4.38 9.60
CA GLU A 73 -14.12 4.13 10.25
C GLU A 73 -13.99 3.83 11.75
N GLY A 74 -12.77 3.52 12.18
CA GLY A 74 -12.41 3.27 13.56
C GLY A 74 -12.11 4.57 14.32
N ASN A 75 -11.20 4.46 15.29
CA ASN A 75 -10.76 5.62 16.08
C ASN A 75 -9.25 5.86 15.92
N ASN A 76 -8.71 6.87 16.62
CA ASN A 76 -7.29 7.21 16.51
C ASN A 76 -6.36 6.21 17.22
N GLU A 77 -6.88 5.44 18.18
CA GLU A 77 -6.13 4.42 18.93
C GLU A 77 -6.20 3.06 18.23
N GLU A 78 -7.34 2.75 17.62
CA GLU A 78 -7.65 1.55 16.86
C GLU A 78 -8.22 1.95 15.49
N PRO A 79 -7.35 2.29 14.52
CA PRO A 79 -7.80 2.70 13.19
C PRO A 79 -8.35 1.50 12.40
N GLU A 80 -9.52 1.69 11.80
CA GLU A 80 -10.13 0.73 10.88
C GLU A 80 -10.15 1.36 9.49
N ILE A 81 -9.06 1.15 8.75
CA ILE A 81 -8.85 1.81 7.45
C ILE A 81 -9.55 1.03 6.35
N TYR A 82 -10.58 1.63 5.79
CA TYR A 82 -11.37 1.08 4.70
C TYR A 82 -11.14 1.84 3.40
N ALA A 83 -10.66 1.12 2.39
CA ALA A 83 -10.38 1.66 1.07
C ALA A 83 -11.59 1.63 0.12
N GLY A 84 -12.58 0.75 0.35
CA GLY A 84 -13.88 0.70 -0.35
C GLY A 84 -13.84 1.09 -1.84
N ASP A 85 -14.75 2.00 -2.22
CA ASP A 85 -14.81 2.70 -3.52
C ASP A 85 -13.93 3.97 -3.55
N GLY A 86 -12.86 4.00 -2.76
CA GLY A 86 -11.93 5.12 -2.68
C GLY A 86 -11.33 5.44 -4.04
N ALA A 87 -11.11 6.74 -4.31
CA ALA A 87 -10.53 7.15 -5.59
C ALA A 87 -9.09 6.64 -5.72
N ILE A 88 -8.76 6.06 -6.87
CA ILE A 88 -7.37 5.75 -7.22
C ILE A 88 -6.63 7.08 -7.37
N THR A 89 -5.65 7.30 -6.51
CA THR A 89 -4.82 8.51 -6.50
C THR A 89 -3.53 8.33 -7.28
N PHE A 90 -3.06 7.09 -7.36
CA PHE A 90 -1.84 6.74 -8.05
C PHE A 90 -1.81 5.25 -8.36
N GLU A 91 -1.27 4.90 -9.52
CA GLU A 91 -1.01 3.51 -9.90
C GLU A 91 0.26 3.44 -10.76
N CYS A 92 1.09 2.42 -10.55
CA CYS A 92 2.29 2.21 -11.35
C CYS A 92 2.82 0.77 -11.29
N GLU A 93 3.64 0.41 -12.28
CA GLU A 93 4.28 -0.91 -12.31
C GLU A 93 5.57 -1.01 -11.51
N ASN A 94 6.26 0.13 -11.33
CA ASN A 94 7.63 0.15 -10.83
C ASN A 94 7.77 0.87 -9.50
N TYR A 95 8.63 0.32 -8.64
CA TYR A 95 8.86 0.87 -7.31
C TYR A 95 9.47 2.28 -7.33
N ALA A 96 10.25 2.64 -8.35
CA ALA A 96 10.82 3.99 -8.47
C ALA A 96 9.72 5.06 -8.58
N GLY A 97 8.67 4.79 -9.36
CA GLY A 97 7.49 5.65 -9.49
C GLY A 97 6.72 5.75 -8.19
N LEU A 98 6.46 4.60 -7.54
CA LEU A 98 5.82 4.56 -6.22
C LEU A 98 6.60 5.41 -5.20
N LYS A 99 7.92 5.23 -5.12
CA LYS A 99 8.78 5.96 -4.19
C LYS A 99 8.71 7.47 -4.44
N LEU A 100 8.80 7.90 -5.70
CA LEU A 100 8.70 9.33 -6.05
C LEU A 100 7.33 9.91 -5.67
N PHE A 101 6.26 9.16 -5.86
CA PHE A 101 4.93 9.58 -5.45
C PHE A 101 4.82 9.70 -3.93
N LEU A 102 5.26 8.69 -3.18
CA LEU A 102 5.26 8.69 -1.71
C LEU A 102 6.11 9.83 -1.14
N ASP A 103 7.32 10.05 -1.68
CA ASP A 103 8.20 11.15 -1.29
C ASP A 103 7.51 12.51 -1.54
N SER A 104 6.84 12.68 -2.69
CA SER A 104 6.07 13.89 -3.02
C SER A 104 4.87 14.10 -2.09
N LEU A 105 4.12 13.03 -1.82
CA LEU A 105 2.95 13.04 -0.95
C LEU A 105 3.33 13.45 0.48
N LEU A 106 4.42 12.89 1.01
CA LEU A 106 4.93 13.22 2.34
C LEU A 106 5.58 14.61 2.40
N SER A 107 6.28 15.03 1.35
CA SER A 107 6.96 16.32 1.29
C SER A 107 6.00 17.50 1.21
N LYS A 108 4.85 17.35 0.53
CA LYS A 108 3.79 18.37 0.48
C LYS A 108 3.30 18.79 1.87
N ASN A 109 3.45 17.92 2.87
CA ASN A 109 3.00 18.16 4.24
C ASN A 109 4.07 18.76 5.16
N GLN A 110 5.30 18.97 4.66
CA GLN A 110 6.36 19.66 5.39
C GLN A 110 6.44 21.16 5.04
N SER A 111 5.61 21.63 4.11
CA SER A 111 5.54 23.04 3.72
C SER A 111 4.46 23.75 4.55
N HIS A 112 4.78 24.08 5.80
CA HIS A 112 3.95 24.92 6.66
C HIS A 112 4.78 26.09 7.22
#